data_AF-A0A6A6GDB7-F1
#
_entry.id   AF-A0A6A6GDB7-F1
#
_cell.length_a   1.000
_cell.length_b   1.000
_cell.length_c   1.000
_cell.angle_alpha   90.00
_cell.angle_beta   90.00
_cell.angle_gamma   90.00
#
_symmetry.space_group_name_H-M   'P 1'
#
loop_
_entity.id
_entity.type
_entity.pdbx_description
1 polymer ?
#
loop_
_entity_poly.entity_id
_entity_poly.type
_entity_poly.pdbx_seq_one_letter_code
_entity_poly.pdbx_strand_id
1 'polypeptide(L)' 'QESSDAMMRLLLAHGADVNKRDSHGTTPLHVAAQNGNNEAITTLLEHSADPNIADWSGRTPL' A
#
# COMPACT_ATOMS: atom_id res chain seq x y z
N GLN A 1 12.00 -7.75 13.26
CA GLN A 1 10.81 -7.20 12.58
C GLN A 1 11.21 -6.89 11.15
N GLU A 2 11.31 -7.89 10.27
CA GLU A 2 11.81 -7.72 8.87
C GLU A 2 10.96 -8.47 7.84
N SER A 3 9.82 -9.05 8.27
CA SER A 3 9.08 -9.99 7.42
C SER A 3 8.10 -9.30 6.46
N SER A 4 7.58 -8.11 6.80
CA SER A 4 6.52 -7.49 6.00
C SER A 4 7.05 -6.78 4.76
N ASP A 5 8.17 -6.05 4.85
CA ASP A 5 8.70 -5.25 3.75
C ASP A 5 9.26 -6.12 2.62
N ALA A 6 9.95 -7.22 2.96
CA ALA A 6 10.43 -8.19 1.98
C ALA A 6 9.27 -8.86 1.24
N MET A 7 8.18 -9.17 1.95
CA MET A 7 6.98 -9.75 1.35
C MET A 7 6.27 -8.76 0.42
N MET A 8 6.18 -7.48 0.81
CA MET A 8 5.64 -6.43 -0.07
C MET A 8 6.46 -6.28 -1.34
N ARG A 9 7.79 -6.19 -1.24
CA ARG A 9 8.68 -6.09 -2.41
C ARG A 9 8.55 -7.31 -3.34
N LEU A 10 8.42 -8.52 -2.77
CA LEU A 10 8.19 -9.75 -3.54
C LEU A 10 6.85 -9.73 -4.28
N LEU A 11 5.77 -9.32 -3.61
CA LEU A 11 4.46 -9.20 -4.22
C LEU A 11 4.48 -8.20 -5.38
N LEU A 12 5.10 -7.03 -5.18
CA LEU A 12 5.27 -6.01 -6.21
C LEU A 12 6.09 -6.51 -7.40
N ALA A 13 7.19 -7.21 -7.14
CA ALA A 13 8.02 -7.83 -8.19
C ALA A 13 7.27 -8.90 -9.00
N HIS A 14 6.28 -9.56 -8.39
CA HIS A 14 5.40 -10.52 -9.07
C HIS A 14 4.21 -9.87 -9.80
N GLY A 15 4.20 -8.54 -9.93
CA GLY A 15 3.14 -7.81 -10.61
C GLY A 15 1.89 -7.58 -9.76
N ALA A 16 2.04 -7.57 -8.43
CA ALA A 16 0.96 -7.12 -7.56
C ALA A 16 0.63 -5.66 -7.86
N ASP A 17 -0.67 -5.41 -8.07
CA ASP A 17 -1.18 -4.08 -8.31
C ASP A 17 -1.17 -3.27 -7.01
N VAL A 18 -0.31 -2.24 -6.96
CA VAL A 18 -0.16 -1.30 -5.82
C VAL A 18 -1.44 -0.55 -5.49
N ASN A 19 -2.35 -0.45 -6.45
CA ASN A 19 -3.62 0.25 -6.35
C ASN A 19 -4.78 -0.72 -6.14
N LYS A 20 -4.49 -2.02 -5.98
CA LYS A 20 -5.50 -3.04 -5.69
C LYS A 20 -6.22 -2.69 -4.39
N ARG A 21 -7.54 -2.70 -4.48
CA ARG A 21 -8.42 -2.48 -3.34
C ARG A 21 -8.85 -3.82 -2.77
N ASP A 22 -8.82 -3.93 -1.45
CA ASP A 22 -9.42 -5.05 -0.74
C ASP A 22 -10.95 -4.94 -0.70
N SER A 23 -11.60 -5.85 0.03
CA SER A 23 -13.05 -5.87 0.27
C SER A 23 -13.58 -4.69 1.09
N HIS A 24 -12.75 -3.74 1.49
CA HIS A 24 -13.12 -2.50 2.18
C HIS A 24 -12.72 -1.27 1.37
N GLY A 25 -12.17 -1.45 0.17
CA GLY A 25 -11.64 -0.36 -0.62
C GLY A 25 -10.23 0.08 -0.23
N THR A 26 -9.60 -0.62 0.71
CA THR A 26 -8.28 -0.32 1.27
C THR A 26 -7.21 -0.70 0.28
N THR A 27 -6.22 0.18 0.08
CA THR A 27 -5.03 -0.10 -0.73
C THR A 27 -3.85 -0.50 0.15
N PRO A 28 -2.80 -1.13 -0.40
CA PRO A 28 -1.53 -1.31 0.29
C PRO A 28 -1.01 -0.02 0.96
N LEU A 29 -1.24 1.14 0.36
CA LEU A 29 -0.81 2.43 0.90
C LEU A 29 -1.56 2.82 2.18
N HIS A 30 -2.86 2.49 2.29
CA HIS A 30 -3.61 2.69 3.53
C HIS A 30 -3.06 1.84 4.67
N VAL A 31 -2.69 0.59 4.38
CA VAL A 31 -2.12 -0.32 5.38
C VAL A 31 -0.75 0.19 5.83
N ALA A 32 0.07 0.65 4.90
CA ALA A 32 1.36 1.26 5.20
C ALA A 32 1.21 2.54 6.05
N ALA A 33 0.25 3.41 5.70
CA ALA A 33 -0.07 4.63 6.45
C ALA A 33 -0.61 4.34 7.86
N GLN A 34 -1.55 3.40 8.02
CA GLN A 34 -2.08 2.99 9.33
C GLN A 34 -1.00 2.41 10.25
N ASN A 35 -0.06 1.66 9.70
CA ASN A 35 1.04 1.09 10.47
C ASN A 35 2.16 2.09 10.73
N GLY A 36 2.12 3.30 10.16
CA GLY A 36 3.23 4.25 10.21
C GLY A 36 4.51 3.70 9.58
N ASN A 37 4.38 2.81 8.60
CA ASN A 37 5.53 2.16 7.96
C ASN A 37 6.01 3.00 6.77
N ASN A 38 6.88 3.97 7.07
CA ASN A 38 7.44 4.90 6.09
C ASN A 38 8.19 4.18 4.95
N GLU A 39 8.81 3.04 5.22
CA GLU A 39 9.53 2.27 4.18
C GLU A 39 8.55 1.66 3.17
N ALA A 40 7.46 1.06 3.66
CA ALA A 40 6.38 0.55 2.81
C ALA A 40 5.73 1.67 2.00
N ILE A 41 5.47 2.85 2.60
CA ILE A 41 4.93 4.02 1.89
C ILE A 41 5.88 4.42 0.76
N THR A 42 7.17 4.54 1.04
CA THR A 42 8.18 4.92 0.05
C THR A 42 8.24 3.92 -1.10
N THR A 43 8.30 2.62 -0.79
CA THR A 43 8.34 1.54 -1.79
C THR A 43 7.09 1.55 -2.68
N LEU A 44 5.91 1.75 -2.10
CA LEU A 44 4.65 1.82 -2.85
C LEU A 44 4.59 3.05 -3.77
N LEU A 45 5.02 4.21 -3.29
CA LEU A 45 5.10 5.44 -4.10
C LEU A 45 6.11 5.30 -5.25
N GLU A 46 7.26 4.66 -5.01
CA GLU A 46 8.24 4.33 -6.06
C GLU A 46 7.64 3.42 -7.15
N HIS A 47 6.68 2.56 -6.78
CA HIS A 47 5.96 1.69 -7.70
C HIS A 47 4.67 2.33 -8.26
N SER A 48 4.56 3.66 -8.23
CA SER A 48 3.40 4.42 -8.76
C SER A 48 2.07 4.11 -8.07
N ALA A 49 2.09 3.85 -6.76
CA ALA A 49 0.87 3.82 -5.95
C ALA A 49 0.21 5.21 -5.95
N ASP A 50 -1.11 5.25 -6.15
CA ASP A 50 -1.89 6.48 -6.13
C ASP A 50 -2.38 6.80 -4.71
N PRO A 51 -1.89 7.89 -4.09
CA PRO A 51 -2.28 8.28 -2.74
C PRO A 51 -3.69 8.87 -2.67
N ASN A 52 -4.34 9.14 -3.81
CA ASN A 52 -5.69 9.71 -3.85
C ASN A 52 -6.79 8.64 -3.88
N ILE A 53 -6.42 7.36 -3.89
CA ILE A 53 -7.38 6.27 -3.85
C ILE A 53 -8.01 6.24 -2.45
N ALA A 54 -9.23 6.74 -2.33
CA ALA A 54 -9.97 6.74 -1.06
C ALA A 54 -10.67 5.40 -0.82
N ASP A 55 -10.68 4.85 0.41
CA ASP A 55 -11.41 3.64 0.79
C ASP A 55 -12.94 3.76 0.61
N TRP A 56 -13.73 2.73 0.93
CA TRP A 56 -15.19 2.82 0.82
C TRP A 56 -15.84 3.78 1.83
N SER A 57 -15.09 4.21 2.82
CA SER A 57 -15.50 5.26 3.76
C SER A 57 -15.13 6.66 3.27
N GLY A 58 -14.52 6.78 2.09
CA GLY A 58 -14.05 8.04 1.52
C GLY A 58 -12.77 8.58 2.16
N ARG A 59 -12.03 7.76 2.91
CA ARG A 59 -10.75 8.16 3.53
C ARG A 59 -9.61 7.90 2.57
N THR A 60 -8.75 8.89 2.36
CA THR A 60 -7.49 8.70 1.63
C THR A 60 -6.40 8.15 2.56
N PRO A 61 -5.40 7.45 2.00
CA PRO A 61 -4.25 6.98 2.78
C PRO A 61 -3.33 8.10 3.27
N LEU A 62 -3.39 9.29 2.64
CA LEU A 62 -2.77 10.55 3.08
C LEU A 62 -3.82 11.45 3.73
#